data_AF-A0A954GWL2-F1
#
_entry.id   AF-A0A954GWL2-F1
#
_cell.length_a   1.000
_cell.length_b   1.000
_cell.length_c   1.000
_cell.angle_alpha   90.00
_cell.angle_beta   90.00
_cell.angle_gamma   90.00
#
_symmetry.space_group_name_H-M   'P 1'
#
loop_
_entity.id
_entity.type
_entity.pdbx_description
1 polymer ?
#
loop_
_entity_poly.entity_id
_entity_poly.type
_entity_poly.pdbx_seq_one_letter_code
_entity_poly.pdbx_strand_id
1 'polypeptide(L)'
;MNSFRLTVLLACLFTYCVSAAAISTEWNPSLSAEQKAEAPPSGPSYRSDSDSGNDITPSECTPTLDTPLARVYQHLLSLRQKHANFVDDGNTRKADELQQQIQSVERPFRHAVSMPCHAEPFIHAVGAYTQKNHNDVVVVNVTDDTGPVILVLTGYSEINWQVKCADEVQIDFIICTGYCDQRVTCVPDGIPVLNFSYYHNSGEYAYAYGADRTQWDDLDVFIRKQTGGLSIRTALGSYYAHETYEVGPRNVEWRIQMLDSLIGQGNTPTEQDR
;
A
#
# COMPACT_ATOMS: atom_id res chain seq x y z
N MET A 1 64.84 6.07 28.17
CA MET A 1 63.48 5.66 28.59
C MET A 1 62.49 6.59 27.89
N ASN A 2 61.68 5.99 27.00
CA ASN A 2 60.44 6.41 26.32
C ASN A 2 60.25 7.91 25.98
N SER A 3 60.32 8.38 24.72
CA SER A 3 59.54 8.08 23.50
C SER A 3 58.31 8.99 23.28
N PHE A 4 58.37 9.79 22.19
CA PHE A 4 57.29 10.20 21.25
C PHE A 4 56.14 11.12 21.76
N ARG A 5 55.97 12.35 21.23
CA ARG A 5 55.36 12.82 19.94
C ARG A 5 53.81 12.93 19.95
N LEU A 6 53.31 13.87 19.13
CA LEU A 6 51.91 14.23 18.72
C LEU A 6 51.20 15.26 19.62
N THR A 7 50.89 16.50 19.23
CA THR A 7 50.24 17.10 18.02
C THR A 7 48.75 16.79 17.90
N VAL A 8 47.93 17.88 17.84
CA VAL A 8 46.69 18.10 17.06
C VAL A 8 45.37 18.34 17.86
N LEU A 9 44.72 19.46 17.49
CA LEU A 9 43.29 19.86 17.52
C LEU A 9 42.54 20.09 18.86
N LEU A 10 42.11 21.34 19.09
CA LEU A 10 40.68 21.69 19.18
C LEU A 10 40.50 23.22 19.18
N ALA A 11 40.12 23.79 18.04
CA ALA A 11 39.61 25.15 17.90
C ALA A 11 38.55 25.14 16.82
N CYS A 12 37.28 25.30 17.20
CA CYS A 12 36.17 25.76 16.35
C CYS A 12 34.88 25.69 17.17
N LEU A 13 34.44 26.81 17.76
CA LEU A 13 33.05 27.04 18.12
C LEU A 13 32.81 28.55 18.24
N PHE A 14 31.67 28.97 17.70
CA PHE A 14 31.07 30.31 17.69
C PHE A 14 31.63 31.32 16.68
N THR A 15 30.90 31.47 15.57
CA THR A 15 30.20 32.72 15.21
C THR A 15 29.31 32.42 13.99
N TYR A 16 28.00 32.67 14.07
CA TYR A 16 27.21 33.35 13.02
C TYR A 16 25.74 33.48 13.49
N CYS A 17 25.41 34.68 13.97
CA CYS A 17 24.10 35.29 13.78
C CYS A 17 24.17 36.10 12.47
N VAL A 18 23.08 36.17 11.70
CA VAL A 18 22.54 37.40 11.08
C VAL A 18 21.33 37.04 10.19
N SER A 19 20.19 37.57 10.64
CA SER A 19 19.08 38.20 9.92
C SER A 19 18.12 37.40 9.03
N ALA A 20 16.87 37.43 9.52
CA ALA A 20 15.63 37.37 8.78
C ALA A 20 15.50 38.50 7.73
N ALA A 21 14.86 38.19 6.61
CA ALA A 21 14.13 39.14 5.79
C ALA A 21 12.88 38.45 5.22
N ALA A 22 11.75 39.11 5.42
CA ALA A 22 10.41 38.67 5.11
C ALA A 22 10.11 38.67 3.61
N ILE A 23 9.39 37.65 3.13
CA ILE A 23 8.49 37.76 1.97
C ILE A 23 7.17 37.10 2.37
N SER A 24 6.22 37.95 2.75
CA SER A 24 4.81 37.65 2.90
C SER A 24 4.18 37.74 1.52
N THR A 25 3.84 36.61 0.90
CA THR A 25 2.90 36.59 -0.23
C THR A 25 1.50 36.32 0.30
N GLU A 26 0.63 37.27 -0.01
CA GLU A 26 -0.78 37.34 0.36
C GLU A 26 -1.54 36.06 -0.02
N TRP A 27 -2.18 35.46 0.97
CA TRP A 27 -3.13 34.37 0.80
C TRP A 27 -4.51 35.01 0.60
N ASN A 28 -5.12 34.78 -0.56
CA ASN A 28 -6.41 35.33 -0.96
C ASN A 28 -7.49 34.23 -0.88
N PRO A 29 -8.37 34.21 0.14
CA PRO A 29 -9.40 33.20 0.26
C PRO A 29 -10.72 33.75 -0.29
N SER A 30 -10.89 33.71 -1.61
CA SER A 30 -12.22 33.90 -2.21
C SER A 30 -12.32 33.24 -3.58
N LEU A 31 -12.33 31.90 -3.59
CA LEU A 31 -12.97 31.13 -4.66
C LEU A 31 -13.89 30.11 -3.99
N SER A 32 -15.17 30.42 -4.06
CA SER A 32 -16.29 29.56 -3.68
C SER A 32 -16.17 28.20 -4.38
N ALA A 33 -16.04 27.15 -3.58
CA ALA A 33 -16.08 25.74 -3.99
C ALA A 33 -17.50 25.31 -4.40
N GLU A 34 -18.02 25.95 -5.44
CA GLU A 34 -19.27 25.55 -6.09
C GLU A 34 -19.09 25.63 -7.62
N GLN A 35 -17.98 25.07 -8.11
CA GLN A 35 -17.91 24.66 -9.51
C GLN A 35 -18.62 23.32 -9.63
N LYS A 36 -19.75 23.36 -10.35
CA LYS A 36 -20.46 22.21 -10.90
C LYS A 36 -19.48 21.07 -11.18
N ALA A 37 -19.71 19.93 -10.53
CA ALA A 37 -19.21 18.65 -11.01
C ALA A 37 -19.78 18.43 -12.42
N GLU A 38 -19.06 18.91 -13.45
CA GLU A 38 -19.15 18.31 -14.77
C GLU A 38 -18.83 16.83 -14.58
N ALA A 39 -19.63 15.96 -15.23
CA ALA A 39 -19.31 14.54 -15.27
C ALA A 39 -17.83 14.42 -15.64
N PRO A 40 -17.04 13.61 -14.90
CA PRO A 40 -15.62 13.51 -15.14
C PRO A 40 -15.40 13.27 -16.63
N PRO A 41 -14.41 13.91 -17.28
CA PRO A 41 -14.00 13.45 -18.59
C PRO A 41 -13.81 11.95 -18.45
N SER A 42 -14.48 11.16 -19.31
CA SER A 42 -14.24 9.72 -19.35
C SER A 42 -12.74 9.57 -19.32
N GLY A 43 -12.20 9.05 -18.21
CA GLY A 43 -10.75 8.90 -18.04
C GLY A 43 -10.20 8.21 -19.27
N PRO A 44 -8.91 8.39 -19.60
CA PRO A 44 -8.33 7.83 -20.83
C PRO A 44 -8.88 6.41 -20.98
N SER A 45 -9.75 6.22 -21.99
CA SER A 45 -10.29 4.91 -22.25
C SER A 45 -9.06 4.15 -22.68
N TYR A 46 -8.49 3.37 -21.76
CA TYR A 46 -7.59 2.30 -22.14
C TYR A 46 -8.47 1.39 -22.98
N ARG A 47 -8.48 1.68 -24.29
CA ARG A 47 -8.93 0.77 -25.31
C ARG A 47 -7.97 -0.39 -25.15
N SER A 48 -8.41 -1.40 -24.41
CA SER A 48 -7.97 -2.75 -24.65
C SER A 48 -8.31 -2.99 -26.12
N ASP A 49 -7.32 -2.84 -27.00
CA ASP A 49 -7.42 -3.35 -28.35
C ASP A 49 -7.53 -4.87 -28.21
N SER A 50 -8.76 -5.34 -28.03
CA SER A 50 -9.14 -6.73 -28.10
C SER A 50 -9.09 -7.11 -29.58
N ASP A 51 -7.87 -7.30 -30.07
CA ASP A 51 -7.65 -7.92 -31.36
C ASP A 51 -8.05 -9.39 -31.24
N SER A 52 -9.09 -9.73 -31.97
CA SER A 52 -9.73 -11.03 -32.03
C SER A 52 -8.83 -12.01 -32.78
N GLY A 53 -8.30 -13.01 -32.07
CA GLY A 53 -7.74 -14.18 -32.74
C GLY A 53 -6.66 -14.90 -31.96
N ASN A 54 -7.04 -15.68 -30.96
CA ASN A 54 -6.61 -17.07 -30.82
C ASN A 54 -7.40 -17.75 -29.70
N ASP A 55 -8.07 -18.84 -30.06
CA ASP A 55 -8.59 -19.85 -29.14
C ASP A 55 -7.40 -20.45 -28.37
N ILE A 56 -7.06 -19.80 -27.25
CA ILE A 56 -6.27 -20.41 -26.19
C ILE A 56 -7.31 -20.79 -25.15
N THR A 57 -7.66 -22.08 -25.09
CA THR A 57 -8.34 -22.61 -23.91
C THR A 57 -7.51 -22.23 -22.69
N PRO A 58 -8.10 -21.63 -21.64
CA PRO A 58 -7.34 -21.32 -20.43
C PRO A 58 -6.86 -22.65 -19.87
N SER A 59 -5.58 -22.94 -20.06
CA SER A 59 -4.89 -23.97 -19.31
C SER A 59 -5.00 -23.56 -17.85
N GLU A 60 -5.82 -24.30 -17.12
CA GLU A 60 -6.03 -24.22 -15.69
C GLU A 60 -4.72 -24.51 -14.95
N CYS A 61 -3.76 -23.59 -15.01
CA CYS A 61 -2.71 -23.50 -14.01
C CYS A 61 -3.25 -22.68 -12.85
N THR A 62 -4.22 -23.24 -12.12
CA THR A 62 -4.26 -22.95 -10.70
C THR A 62 -3.06 -23.68 -10.10
N PRO A 63 -2.03 -23.00 -9.57
CA PRO A 63 -1.06 -23.69 -8.73
C PRO A 63 -1.89 -24.40 -7.66
N THR A 64 -1.81 -25.72 -7.60
CA THR A 64 -2.47 -26.51 -6.58
C THR A 64 -1.83 -26.11 -5.25
N LEU A 65 -2.44 -25.11 -4.61
CA LEU A 65 -2.14 -24.61 -3.29
C LEU A 65 -2.57 -25.69 -2.28
N ASP A 66 -1.95 -26.87 -2.32
CA ASP A 66 -2.24 -28.00 -1.43
C ASP A 66 -1.40 -27.94 -0.14
N THR A 67 -0.89 -26.75 0.19
CA THR A 67 -0.22 -26.53 1.46
C THR A 67 -1.26 -26.43 2.59
N PRO A 68 -0.96 -26.92 3.81
CA PRO A 68 -1.83 -26.73 4.96
C PRO A 68 -2.24 -25.26 5.17
N LEU A 69 -1.32 -24.33 4.90
CA LEU A 69 -1.56 -22.89 5.02
C LEU A 69 -2.61 -22.38 4.02
N ALA A 70 -2.53 -22.82 2.77
CA ALA A 70 -3.51 -22.49 1.74
C ALA A 70 -4.93 -22.96 2.10
N ARG A 71 -5.04 -24.17 2.67
CA ARG A 71 -6.33 -24.69 3.15
C ARG A 71 -6.91 -23.85 4.28
N VAL A 72 -6.09 -23.44 5.23
CA VAL A 72 -6.56 -22.56 6.31
C VAL A 72 -6.95 -21.19 5.77
N TYR A 73 -6.23 -20.68 4.77
CA TYR A 73 -6.60 -19.43 4.10
C TYR A 73 -7.96 -19.51 3.41
N GLN A 74 -8.17 -20.52 2.55
CA GLN A 74 -9.46 -20.72 1.87
C GLN A 74 -10.61 -20.89 2.87
N HIS A 75 -10.34 -21.57 3.98
CA HIS A 75 -11.30 -21.67 5.06
C HIS A 75 -11.62 -20.30 5.69
N LEU A 76 -10.61 -19.47 5.97
CA LEU A 76 -10.80 -18.15 6.55
C LEU A 76 -11.58 -17.21 5.62
N LEU A 77 -11.29 -17.21 4.31
CA LEU A 77 -12.07 -16.47 3.33
C LEU A 77 -13.53 -16.91 3.32
N SER A 78 -13.78 -18.22 3.32
CA SER A 78 -15.13 -18.77 3.36
C SER A 78 -15.88 -18.34 4.63
N LEU A 79 -15.22 -18.32 5.79
CA LEU A 79 -15.82 -17.85 7.03
C LEU A 79 -16.15 -16.35 6.98
N ARG A 80 -15.24 -15.52 6.46
CA ARG A 80 -15.45 -14.06 6.32
C ARG A 80 -16.60 -13.73 5.36
N GLN A 81 -16.66 -14.42 4.21
CA GLN A 81 -17.76 -14.24 3.27
C GLN A 81 -19.10 -14.61 3.90
N LYS A 82 -19.18 -15.74 4.62
CA LYS A 82 -20.41 -16.14 5.32
C LYS A 82 -20.79 -15.14 6.42
N HIS A 83 -19.79 -14.61 7.14
CA HIS A 83 -20.01 -13.58 8.15
C HIS A 83 -20.64 -12.34 7.53
N ALA A 84 -20.07 -11.82 6.43
CA ALA A 84 -20.61 -10.68 5.70
C ALA A 84 -22.08 -10.91 5.28
N ASN A 85 -22.38 -12.08 4.69
CA ASN A 85 -23.75 -12.42 4.30
C ASN A 85 -24.72 -12.41 5.50
N PHE A 86 -24.32 -12.93 6.67
CA PHE A 86 -25.19 -12.90 7.86
C PHE A 86 -25.34 -11.51 8.47
N VAL A 87 -24.35 -10.63 8.35
CA VAL A 87 -24.48 -9.22 8.71
C VAL A 87 -25.51 -8.54 7.82
N ASP A 88 -25.42 -8.75 6.51
CA ASP A 88 -26.35 -8.18 5.53
C ASP A 88 -27.79 -8.68 5.73
N ASP A 89 -27.96 -9.95 6.10
CA ASP A 89 -29.25 -10.56 6.43
C ASP A 89 -29.81 -10.12 7.81
N GLY A 90 -29.06 -9.34 8.60
CA GLY A 90 -29.44 -8.94 9.96
C GLY A 90 -29.40 -10.08 10.99
N ASN A 91 -28.75 -11.20 10.67
CA ASN A 91 -28.64 -12.38 11.55
C ASN A 91 -27.45 -12.26 12.50
N THR A 92 -27.57 -11.35 13.48
CA THR A 92 -26.49 -11.00 14.40
C THR A 92 -25.91 -12.19 15.17
N ARG A 93 -26.76 -13.13 15.64
CA ARG A 93 -26.29 -14.32 16.36
C ARG A 93 -25.34 -15.19 15.53
N LYS A 94 -25.68 -15.47 14.27
CA LYS A 94 -24.82 -16.27 13.39
C LYS A 94 -23.56 -15.53 12.97
N ALA A 95 -23.66 -14.22 12.77
CA ALA A 95 -22.51 -13.37 12.53
C ALA A 95 -21.54 -13.46 13.73
N ASP A 96 -22.02 -13.31 14.96
CA ASP A 96 -21.20 -13.42 16.17
C ASP A 96 -20.53 -14.81 16.31
N GLU A 97 -21.27 -15.89 16.05
CA GLU A 97 -20.73 -17.26 16.05
C GLU A 97 -19.59 -17.43 15.02
N LEU A 98 -19.76 -16.93 13.80
CA LEU A 98 -18.71 -16.97 12.78
C LEU A 98 -17.53 -16.07 13.14
N GLN A 99 -17.77 -14.91 13.74
CA GLN A 99 -16.70 -14.01 14.17
C GLN A 99 -15.82 -14.69 15.22
N GLN A 100 -16.39 -15.44 16.15
CA GLN A 100 -15.62 -16.25 17.10
C GLN A 100 -14.82 -17.36 16.40
N GLN A 101 -15.39 -18.01 15.38
CA GLN A 101 -14.65 -19.01 14.58
C GLN A 101 -13.47 -18.39 13.85
N ILE A 102 -13.68 -17.26 13.16
CA ILE A 102 -12.64 -16.47 12.49
C ILE A 102 -11.52 -16.14 13.49
N GLN A 103 -11.86 -15.59 14.66
CA GLN A 103 -10.87 -15.26 15.70
C GLN A 103 -10.10 -16.49 16.21
N SER A 104 -10.76 -17.64 16.33
CA SER A 104 -10.11 -18.88 16.78
C SER A 104 -9.13 -19.43 15.75
N VAL A 105 -9.44 -19.29 14.46
CA VAL A 105 -8.55 -19.65 13.35
C VAL A 105 -7.39 -18.64 13.25
N GLU A 106 -7.65 -17.35 13.39
CA GLU A 106 -6.63 -16.29 13.28
C GLU A 106 -5.61 -16.29 14.42
N ARG A 107 -6.02 -16.65 15.64
CA ARG A 107 -5.17 -16.55 16.84
C ARG A 107 -3.85 -17.32 16.70
N PRO A 108 -3.81 -18.59 16.26
CA PRO A 108 -2.57 -19.29 15.97
C PRO A 108 -1.69 -18.54 14.97
N PHE A 109 -2.27 -17.96 13.92
CA PHE A 109 -1.49 -17.24 12.93
C PHE A 109 -0.76 -16.08 13.56
N ARG A 110 -1.42 -15.25 14.39
CA ARG A 110 -0.82 -14.04 14.99
C ARG A 110 0.57 -14.22 15.59
N HIS A 111 0.92 -15.42 16.05
CA HIS A 111 2.20 -15.71 16.69
C HIS A 111 3.08 -16.74 15.95
N ALA A 112 2.54 -17.50 14.99
CA ALA A 112 3.17 -18.75 14.56
C ALA A 112 4.01 -18.68 13.28
N VAL A 113 4.00 -17.58 12.53
CA VAL A 113 4.74 -17.51 11.25
C VAL A 113 5.65 -16.30 11.28
N SER A 114 6.93 -16.53 11.58
CA SER A 114 7.99 -15.61 11.19
C SER A 114 8.04 -15.61 9.67
N MET A 115 7.93 -14.44 9.08
CA MET A 115 8.13 -14.28 7.65
C MET A 115 9.64 -14.31 7.35
N PRO A 116 10.08 -14.89 6.23
CA PRO A 116 11.47 -14.81 5.82
C PRO A 116 11.88 -13.36 5.61
N CYS A 117 13.12 -13.00 5.96
CA CYS A 117 13.68 -11.70 5.64
C CYS A 117 14.23 -11.71 4.20
N HIS A 118 14.11 -10.59 3.50
CA HIS A 118 14.50 -10.40 2.11
C HIS A 118 15.37 -9.16 1.95
N ALA A 119 16.34 -9.24 1.03
CA ALA A 119 17.21 -8.12 0.70
C ALA A 119 16.59 -7.15 -0.33
N GLU A 120 15.62 -7.64 -1.12
CA GLU A 120 14.92 -6.83 -2.13
C GLU A 120 13.71 -6.14 -1.52
N PRO A 121 13.36 -4.93 -2.00
CA PRO A 121 12.21 -4.20 -1.48
C PRO A 121 10.89 -4.87 -1.84
N PHE A 122 9.95 -4.85 -0.89
CA PHE A 122 8.55 -5.20 -1.12
C PHE A 122 7.67 -3.99 -1.32
N ILE A 123 6.72 -4.12 -2.25
CA ILE A 123 5.73 -3.09 -2.50
C ILE A 123 4.42 -3.45 -1.80
N HIS A 124 3.98 -2.57 -0.91
CA HIS A 124 2.67 -2.66 -0.27
C HIS A 124 1.82 -1.48 -0.69
N ALA A 125 0.63 -1.76 -1.22
CA ALA A 125 -0.32 -0.76 -1.64
C ALA A 125 -1.50 -0.66 -0.67
N VAL A 126 -1.88 0.57 -0.34
CA VAL A 126 -3.06 0.91 0.45
C VAL A 126 -3.91 1.87 -0.36
N GLY A 127 -5.19 1.52 -0.54
CA GLY A 127 -6.12 2.21 -1.42
C GLY A 127 -7.44 2.55 -0.75
N ALA A 128 -7.97 3.75 -1.01
CA ALA A 128 -9.36 4.07 -0.68
C ALA A 128 -10.05 4.98 -1.71
N TYR A 129 -11.36 4.82 -1.95
CA TYR A 129 -12.06 5.68 -2.92
C TYR A 129 -12.16 7.10 -2.38
N THR A 130 -12.58 7.22 -1.13
CA THR A 130 -12.83 8.51 -0.49
C THR A 130 -12.80 8.38 1.04
N GLN A 131 -12.64 9.50 1.73
CA GLN A 131 -12.83 9.58 3.18
C GLN A 131 -14.30 9.87 3.50
N LYS A 132 -14.76 9.42 4.68
CA LYS A 132 -16.11 9.79 5.15
C LYS A 132 -16.22 11.29 5.44
N ASN A 133 -15.17 11.87 6.03
CA ASN A 133 -15.03 13.32 6.20
C ASN A 133 -13.68 13.77 5.66
N HIS A 134 -13.66 14.87 4.91
CA HIS A 134 -12.44 15.41 4.29
C HIS A 134 -11.36 15.90 5.27
N ASN A 135 -11.72 16.08 6.54
CA ASN A 135 -10.78 16.49 7.60
C ASN A 135 -10.22 15.31 8.38
N ASP A 136 -10.71 14.09 8.12
CA ASP A 136 -10.23 12.92 8.83
C ASP A 136 -8.84 12.53 8.32
N VAL A 137 -8.05 11.94 9.21
CA VAL A 137 -6.74 11.41 8.91
C VAL A 137 -6.84 9.89 8.87
N VAL A 138 -6.30 9.30 7.81
CA VAL A 138 -6.20 7.86 7.63
C VAL A 138 -4.81 7.43 8.05
N VAL A 139 -4.73 6.62 9.12
CA VAL A 139 -3.46 6.16 9.65
C VAL A 139 -3.02 4.91 8.90
N VAL A 140 -1.78 4.87 8.44
CA VAL A 140 -1.15 3.67 7.88
C VAL A 140 -0.02 3.26 8.81
N ASN A 141 -0.26 2.21 9.58
CA ASN A 141 0.74 1.60 10.43
C ASN A 141 1.54 0.59 9.60
N VAL A 142 2.82 0.85 9.41
CA VAL A 142 3.75 -0.07 8.75
C VAL A 142 4.54 -0.80 9.84
N THR A 143 4.34 -2.11 9.90
CA THR A 143 4.99 -3.02 10.84
C THR A 143 5.67 -4.20 10.14
N ASP A 144 5.75 -4.17 8.80
CA ASP A 144 6.54 -5.14 8.05
C ASP A 144 8.04 -4.85 8.18
N ASP A 145 8.72 -5.75 8.89
CA ASP A 145 10.17 -5.76 9.11
C ASP A 145 10.88 -6.84 8.28
N THR A 146 10.20 -7.41 7.28
CA THR A 146 10.76 -8.49 6.47
C THR A 146 11.77 -8.01 5.43
N GLY A 147 11.87 -6.72 5.16
CA GLY A 147 12.84 -6.14 4.23
C GLY A 147 12.57 -4.65 4.01
N PRO A 148 13.26 -4.03 3.04
CA PRO A 148 12.93 -2.67 2.62
C PRO A 148 11.51 -2.59 2.05
N VAL A 149 10.81 -1.50 2.32
CA VAL A 149 9.40 -1.29 1.94
C VAL A 149 9.27 -0.11 1.01
N ILE A 150 8.59 -0.31 -0.12
CA ILE A 150 8.04 0.75 -0.95
C ILE A 150 6.54 0.81 -0.64
N LEU A 151 6.09 1.93 -0.07
CA LEU A 151 4.69 2.11 0.29
C LEU A 151 3.95 2.87 -0.82
N VAL A 152 2.89 2.28 -1.36
CA VAL A 152 2.01 2.93 -2.34
C VAL A 152 0.72 3.35 -1.64
N LEU A 153 0.44 4.65 -1.65
CA LEU A 153 -0.78 5.24 -1.10
C LEU A 153 -1.62 5.76 -2.26
N THR A 154 -2.84 5.23 -2.39
CA THR A 154 -3.66 5.55 -3.55
C THR A 154 -5.11 5.84 -3.23
N GLY A 155 -5.72 6.70 -4.04
CA GLY A 155 -7.15 6.97 -3.91
C GLY A 155 -7.75 7.71 -5.07
N TYR A 156 -9.07 7.62 -5.18
CA TYR A 156 -9.80 8.41 -6.17
C TYR A 156 -9.94 9.87 -5.69
N SER A 157 -10.48 10.07 -4.49
CA SER A 157 -10.59 11.39 -3.86
C SER A 157 -9.29 11.78 -3.15
N GLU A 158 -9.19 13.03 -2.70
CA GLU A 158 -8.11 13.47 -1.82
C GLU A 158 -8.22 12.75 -0.48
N ILE A 159 -7.10 12.21 0.01
CA ILE A 159 -7.00 11.51 1.29
C ILE A 159 -5.81 12.06 2.07
N ASN A 160 -6.04 12.32 3.36
CA ASN A 160 -4.99 12.72 4.31
C ASN A 160 -4.41 11.48 4.99
N TRP A 161 -3.27 11.01 4.49
CA TRP A 161 -2.54 9.88 5.02
C TRP A 161 -1.58 10.31 6.14
N GLN A 162 -1.57 9.57 7.24
CA GLN A 162 -0.55 9.65 8.28
C GLN A 162 0.19 8.32 8.35
N VAL A 163 1.47 8.32 7.99
CA VAL A 163 2.29 7.12 8.04
C VAL A 163 2.92 6.98 9.43
N LYS A 164 2.84 5.79 10.02
CA LYS A 164 3.50 5.44 11.28
C LYS A 164 4.29 4.16 11.07
N CYS A 165 5.57 4.20 11.35
CA CYS A 165 6.46 3.04 11.18
C CYS A 165 6.89 2.53 12.54
N ALA A 166 7.00 1.21 12.70
CA ALA A 166 7.74 0.63 13.82
C ALA A 166 9.26 0.84 13.64
N ASP A 167 10.01 0.83 14.74
CA ASP A 167 11.43 1.23 14.78
C ASP A 167 12.33 0.43 13.81
N GLU A 168 12.01 -0.84 13.56
CA GLU A 168 12.80 -1.74 12.71
C GLU A 168 12.39 -1.71 11.23
N VAL A 169 11.35 -0.94 10.88
CA VAL A 169 10.82 -0.87 9.51
C VAL A 169 11.70 0.05 8.66
N GLN A 170 12.14 -0.45 7.51
CA GLN A 170 12.90 0.32 6.54
C GLN A 170 12.00 0.70 5.37
N ILE A 171 11.54 1.95 5.31
CA ILE A 171 10.85 2.46 4.12
C ILE A 171 11.89 3.08 3.18
N ASP A 172 11.96 2.61 1.94
CA ASP A 172 12.84 3.19 0.92
C ASP A 172 12.26 4.51 0.39
N PHE A 173 11.00 4.48 -0.05
CA PHE A 173 10.24 5.66 -0.48
C PHE A 173 8.75 5.38 -0.50
N ILE A 174 7.96 6.46 -0.61
CA ILE A 174 6.51 6.43 -0.68
C ILE A 174 6.07 6.92 -2.06
N ILE A 175 5.17 6.19 -2.71
CA ILE A 175 4.49 6.60 -3.94
C ILE A 175 3.06 6.98 -3.59
N CYS A 176 2.68 8.22 -3.90
CA CYS A 176 1.32 8.71 -3.88
C CYS A 176 0.77 8.76 -5.30
N THR A 177 -0.39 8.17 -5.54
CA THR A 177 -1.01 8.19 -6.87
C THR A 177 -2.52 8.13 -6.77
N GLY A 178 -3.22 8.87 -7.61
CA GLY A 178 -4.65 9.05 -7.45
C GLY A 178 -5.26 9.91 -8.53
N TYR A 179 -6.59 9.94 -8.57
CA TYR A 179 -7.27 10.95 -9.38
C TYR A 179 -7.12 12.34 -8.73
N CYS A 180 -7.33 12.44 -7.42
CA CYS A 180 -6.99 13.64 -6.64
C CYS A 180 -5.61 13.57 -5.99
N ASP A 181 -5.11 14.73 -5.58
CA ASP A 181 -3.87 14.86 -4.82
C ASP A 181 -3.99 14.09 -3.50
N GLN A 182 -2.98 13.30 -3.19
CA GLN A 182 -2.86 12.61 -1.92
C GLN A 182 -1.97 13.42 -1.00
N ARG A 183 -2.36 13.57 0.27
CA ARG A 183 -1.53 14.26 1.28
C ARG A 183 -0.93 13.25 2.22
N VAL A 184 0.37 13.32 2.43
CA VAL A 184 1.06 12.43 3.38
C VAL A 184 1.72 13.26 4.47
N THR A 185 1.55 12.82 5.70
CA THR A 185 2.12 13.43 6.90
C THR A 185 2.83 12.38 7.75
N CYS A 186 3.70 12.82 8.66
CA CYS A 186 4.48 11.97 9.57
C CYS A 186 5.38 10.94 8.85
N VAL A 187 5.83 11.26 7.65
CA VAL A 187 6.84 10.47 6.94
C VAL A 187 8.17 10.55 7.71
N PRO A 188 8.87 9.44 7.96
CA PRO A 188 10.18 9.47 8.60
C PRO A 188 11.17 10.37 7.84
N ASP A 189 12.07 11.01 8.59
CA ASP A 189 13.02 11.98 8.01
C ASP A 189 13.87 11.35 6.90
N GLY A 190 14.00 12.05 5.77
CA GLY A 190 14.82 11.63 4.65
C GLY A 190 14.16 10.65 3.67
N ILE A 191 12.94 10.14 3.97
CA ILE A 191 12.22 9.24 3.06
C ILE A 191 11.54 10.05 1.95
N PRO A 192 11.86 9.80 0.66
CA PRO A 192 11.23 10.50 -0.45
C PRO A 192 9.75 10.17 -0.57
N VAL A 193 8.93 11.19 -0.88
CA VAL A 193 7.53 11.04 -1.27
C VAL A 193 7.39 11.48 -2.72
N LEU A 194 7.06 10.53 -3.59
CA LEU A 194 6.82 10.76 -5.01
C LEU A 194 5.32 10.90 -5.24
N ASN A 195 4.87 11.97 -5.91
CA ASN A 195 3.45 12.21 -6.15
C ASN A 195 3.14 12.17 -7.66
N PHE A 196 2.26 11.25 -8.04
CA PHE A 196 1.78 11.01 -9.39
C PHE A 196 0.26 11.15 -9.49
N SER A 197 -0.37 11.90 -8.58
CA SER A 197 -1.79 12.22 -8.71
C SER A 197 -2.06 13.06 -9.95
N TYR A 198 -3.20 12.81 -10.61
CA TYR A 198 -3.59 13.52 -11.83
C TYR A 198 -3.65 15.04 -11.67
N TYR A 199 -4.25 15.55 -10.59
CA TYR A 199 -4.31 17.00 -10.35
C TYR A 199 -2.95 17.62 -9.98
N HIS A 200 -2.04 16.84 -9.39
CA HIS A 200 -0.70 17.29 -9.03
C HIS A 200 0.21 17.36 -10.26
N ASN A 201 0.06 16.39 -11.15
CA ASN A 201 0.95 16.17 -12.27
C ASN A 201 0.11 15.75 -13.48
N SER A 202 0.19 16.48 -14.60
CA SER A 202 -0.54 16.17 -15.84
C SER A 202 -0.02 14.91 -16.56
N GLY A 203 0.72 14.06 -15.85
CA GLY A 203 1.37 12.86 -16.36
C GLY A 203 0.52 11.60 -16.14
N GLU A 204 1.20 10.45 -16.21
CA GLU A 204 0.59 9.15 -15.92
C GLU A 204 0.27 9.03 -14.44
N TYR A 205 -0.92 8.51 -14.14
CA TYR A 205 -1.42 8.23 -12.81
C TYR A 205 -2.20 6.91 -12.84
N ALA A 206 -2.39 6.32 -11.68
CA ALA A 206 -3.24 5.15 -11.50
C ALA A 206 -3.91 5.23 -10.12
N TYR A 207 -5.02 4.54 -9.94
CA TYR A 207 -5.60 4.40 -8.61
C TYR A 207 -6.30 3.06 -8.43
N ALA A 208 -6.29 2.58 -7.19
CA ALA A 208 -7.04 1.40 -6.79
C ALA A 208 -7.56 1.58 -5.36
N TYR A 209 -8.69 0.98 -5.06
CA TYR A 209 -9.30 1.09 -3.73
C TYR A 209 -10.33 0.00 -3.43
N GLY A 210 -10.86 -0.68 -4.45
CA GLY A 210 -11.94 -1.64 -4.26
C GLY A 210 -11.46 -3.08 -4.15
N ALA A 211 -12.42 -3.99 -3.97
CA ALA A 211 -12.20 -5.41 -4.21
C ALA A 211 -12.09 -5.76 -5.72
N ASP A 212 -12.29 -4.78 -6.59
CA ASP A 212 -12.13 -4.95 -8.04
C ASP A 212 -10.66 -5.19 -8.38
N ARG A 213 -10.37 -6.38 -8.89
CA ARG A 213 -9.03 -6.81 -9.25
C ARG A 213 -8.45 -6.00 -10.41
N THR A 214 -9.28 -5.51 -11.33
CA THR A 214 -8.80 -4.81 -12.52
C THR A 214 -8.05 -3.51 -12.19
N GLN A 215 -8.56 -2.74 -11.23
CA GLN A 215 -7.88 -1.52 -10.77
C GLN A 215 -6.52 -1.81 -10.14
N TRP A 216 -6.40 -2.92 -9.40
CA TRP A 216 -5.13 -3.35 -8.81
C TRP A 216 -4.14 -3.83 -9.87
N ASP A 217 -4.61 -4.50 -10.92
CA ASP A 217 -3.77 -4.93 -12.04
C ASP A 217 -3.23 -3.70 -12.81
N ASP A 218 -4.08 -2.70 -13.08
CA ASP A 218 -3.67 -1.43 -13.70
C ASP A 218 -2.66 -0.66 -12.83
N LEU A 219 -2.90 -0.62 -11.52
CA LEU A 219 -1.97 -0.02 -10.56
C LEU A 219 -0.63 -0.78 -10.54
N ASP A 220 -0.63 -2.11 -10.59
CA ASP A 220 0.61 -2.91 -10.63
C ASP A 220 1.43 -2.59 -11.88
N VAL A 221 0.78 -2.52 -13.05
CA VAL A 221 1.46 -2.14 -14.30
C VAL A 221 2.10 -0.76 -14.18
N PHE A 222 1.37 0.22 -13.64
CA PHE A 222 1.89 1.56 -13.38
C PHE A 222 3.08 1.52 -12.42
N ILE A 223 2.97 0.83 -11.29
CA ILE A 223 4.01 0.77 -10.27
C ILE A 223 5.27 0.09 -10.81
N ARG A 224 5.14 -1.02 -11.54
CA ARG A 224 6.28 -1.69 -12.19
C ARG A 224 7.04 -0.75 -13.11
N LYS A 225 6.34 0.12 -13.84
CA LYS A 225 6.98 1.13 -14.67
C LYS A 225 7.78 2.14 -13.83
N GLN A 226 7.26 2.59 -12.70
CA GLN A 226 7.93 3.57 -11.83
C GLN A 226 9.10 2.97 -11.04
N THR A 227 9.06 1.67 -10.73
CA THR A 227 10.03 1.00 -9.86
C THR A 227 11.05 0.15 -10.63
N GLY A 228 11.01 0.17 -11.96
CA GLY A 228 11.93 -0.65 -12.78
C GLY A 228 11.59 -2.14 -12.81
N GLY A 229 10.34 -2.51 -12.51
CA GLY A 229 9.81 -3.85 -12.73
C GLY A 229 9.25 -4.55 -11.49
N LEU A 230 9.35 -3.93 -10.31
CA LEU A 230 8.84 -4.51 -9.06
C LEU A 230 7.31 -4.49 -9.01
N SER A 231 6.71 -5.61 -8.64
CA SER A 231 5.25 -5.76 -8.49
C SER A 231 4.77 -5.58 -7.06
N ILE A 232 3.52 -5.14 -6.92
CA ILE A 232 2.76 -5.06 -5.69
C ILE A 232 2.63 -6.47 -5.08
N ARG A 233 3.03 -6.58 -3.82
CA ARG A 233 2.97 -7.83 -3.04
C ARG A 233 1.70 -7.94 -2.23
N THR A 234 1.30 -6.84 -1.63
CA THR A 234 0.05 -6.78 -0.88
C THR A 234 -0.71 -5.52 -1.27
N ALA A 235 -2.01 -5.65 -1.43
CA ALA A 235 -2.96 -4.58 -1.67
C ALA A 235 -4.05 -4.61 -0.60
N LEU A 236 -4.20 -3.51 0.12
CA LEU A 236 -5.27 -3.30 1.10
C LEU A 236 -6.18 -2.19 0.57
N GLY A 237 -7.47 -2.48 0.40
CA GLY A 237 -8.41 -1.56 -0.24
C GLY A 237 -9.75 -1.48 0.47
N SER A 238 -10.36 -0.31 0.49
CA SER A 238 -11.80 -0.17 0.76
C SER A 238 -12.44 0.99 0.00
N TYR A 239 -13.77 0.95 -0.17
CA TYR A 239 -14.47 2.09 -0.76
C TYR A 239 -14.33 3.34 0.14
N TYR A 240 -14.79 3.26 1.39
CA TYR A 240 -14.51 4.32 2.37
C TYR A 240 -13.22 4.01 3.11
N ALA A 241 -12.33 4.99 3.21
CA ALA A 241 -11.10 4.83 3.96
C ALA A 241 -11.40 4.43 5.40
N HIS A 242 -10.70 3.40 5.88
CA HIS A 242 -10.70 3.05 7.30
C HIS A 242 -9.91 4.10 8.10
N GLU A 243 -10.21 4.25 9.38
CA GLU A 243 -9.40 5.10 10.27
C GLU A 243 -7.95 4.63 10.32
N THR A 244 -7.72 3.32 10.18
CA THR A 244 -6.38 2.73 10.22
C THR A 244 -6.25 1.54 9.28
N TYR A 245 -5.15 1.51 8.53
CA TYR A 245 -4.63 0.35 7.81
C TYR A 245 -3.37 -0.17 8.50
N GLU A 246 -3.21 -1.50 8.52
CA GLU A 246 -2.04 -2.15 9.09
C GLU A 246 -1.32 -2.92 7.97
N VAL A 247 -0.13 -2.47 7.61
CA VAL A 247 0.77 -3.10 6.63
C VAL A 247 1.83 -3.86 7.39
N GLY A 248 1.59 -5.16 7.60
CA GLY A 248 2.54 -6.01 8.32
C GLY A 248 1.91 -7.24 8.96
N PRO A 249 2.70 -8.04 9.70
CA PRO A 249 2.33 -9.38 10.17
C PRO A 249 1.13 -9.45 11.13
N ARG A 250 0.72 -8.32 11.70
CA ARG A 250 -0.48 -8.24 12.55
C ARG A 250 -1.78 -8.24 11.74
N ASN A 251 -1.71 -7.84 10.46
CA ASN A 251 -2.83 -7.90 9.54
C ASN A 251 -2.87 -9.27 8.86
N VAL A 252 -3.96 -9.99 9.09
CA VAL A 252 -4.17 -11.33 8.55
C VAL A 252 -4.28 -11.32 7.02
N GLU A 253 -4.94 -10.33 6.45
CA GLU A 253 -5.07 -10.18 5.00
C GLU A 253 -3.72 -9.88 4.34
N TRP A 254 -2.93 -8.96 4.92
CA TRP A 254 -1.57 -8.71 4.46
C TRP A 254 -0.73 -10.00 4.45
N ARG A 255 -0.78 -10.79 5.54
CA ARG A 255 0.01 -12.03 5.65
C ARG A 255 -0.33 -13.06 4.60
N ILE A 256 -1.62 -13.20 4.35
CA ILE A 256 -2.15 -14.10 3.34
C ILE A 256 -1.56 -13.73 1.98
N GLN A 257 -1.69 -12.46 1.59
CA GLN A 257 -1.21 -11.97 0.30
C GLN A 257 0.31 -12.12 0.21
N MET A 258 1.01 -11.82 1.31
CA MET A 258 2.45 -11.98 1.38
C MET A 258 2.89 -13.43 1.18
N LEU A 259 2.26 -14.39 1.86
CA LEU A 259 2.55 -15.82 1.72
C LEU A 259 2.22 -16.34 0.32
N ASP A 260 1.10 -15.91 -0.27
CA ASP A 260 0.74 -16.26 -1.65
C ASP A 260 1.79 -15.75 -2.64
N SER A 261 2.25 -14.51 -2.45
CA SER A 261 3.30 -13.92 -3.28
C SER A 261 4.63 -14.67 -3.20
N LEU A 262 4.99 -15.20 -2.02
CA LEU A 262 6.21 -15.98 -1.83
C LEU A 262 6.13 -17.36 -2.47
N ILE A 263 4.95 -18.00 -2.43
CA ILE A 263 4.72 -19.29 -3.07
C ILE A 263 4.72 -19.14 -4.61
N GLY A 264 4.12 -18.08 -5.13
CA GLY A 264 4.04 -17.81 -6.57
C GLY A 264 5.40 -17.65 -7.25
N GLN A 265 6.38 -17.06 -6.56
CA GLN A 265 7.73 -16.90 -7.09
C GLN A 265 8.53 -18.20 -7.24
N GLY A 266 8.21 -19.24 -6.46
CA GLY A 266 8.91 -20.52 -6.55
C GLY A 266 8.61 -21.33 -7.81
N ASN A 267 7.55 -20.96 -8.55
CA ASN A 267 7.04 -21.74 -9.69
C ASN A 267 7.24 -21.05 -11.05
N THR A 268 7.96 -19.93 -11.12
CA THR A 268 8.28 -19.33 -12.43
C THR A 268 9.35 -20.21 -13.09
N PRO A 269 9.08 -20.85 -14.25
CA PRO A 269 10.09 -21.65 -14.94
C PRO A 269 11.31 -20.77 -15.18
N THR A 270 12.48 -21.26 -14.79
CA THR A 270 13.70 -20.49 -15.01
C THR A 270 13.94 -20.34 -16.50
N GLU A 271 14.67 -19.31 -16.92
CA GLU A 271 15.01 -19.11 -18.34
C GLU A 271 15.78 -20.31 -18.94
N GLN A 272 16.33 -21.19 -18.09
CA GLN A 272 16.94 -22.47 -18.49
C GLN A 272 15.92 -23.59 -18.78
N ASP A 273 14.67 -23.45 -18.33
CA ASP A 273 13.58 -24.41 -18.55
C ASP A 273 12.75 -24.08 -19.81
N ARG A 274 13.11 -23.03 -20.56
CA ARG A 274 12.49 -22.61 -21.83
C ARG A 274 13.39 -22.90 -23.03
#